data_AF-A0A256IPM1-F1
#
_entry.id   AF-A0A256IPM1-F1
#
_cell.length_a   1.000
_cell.length_b   1.000
_cell.length_c   1.000
_cell.angle_alpha   90.00
_cell.angle_beta   90.00
_cell.angle_gamma   90.00
#
_symmetry.space_group_name_H-M   'P 1'
#
loop_
_entity.id
_entity.type
_entity.pdbx_description
1 polymer ?
#
loop_
_entity_poly.entity_id
_entity_poly.type
_entity_poly.pdbx_seq_one_letter_code
_entity_poly.pdbx_strand_id
1 'polypeptide(L)'
;MSKAGASDLFIDLLTFPKEAAGVPRHSIREEVRKYVYWGELDSGPATFSHVGGHFFGAIWDGDLFHAWTRADLNNKALLMECFGADRIIQDAIENGKPTDYAERMVMEPAL
;
A
#
# COMPACT_ATOMS: atom_id res chain seq x y z
N MET A 1 6.58 7.39 -11.06
CA MET A 1 7.57 6.98 -10.03
C MET A 1 8.22 8.22 -9.46
N SER A 2 8.19 8.38 -8.14
CA SER A 2 8.82 9.51 -7.45
C SER A 2 10.36 9.37 -7.46
N LYS A 3 11.08 10.44 -7.09
CA LYS A 3 12.55 10.55 -7.16
C LYS A 3 13.35 9.52 -6.34
N ALA A 4 12.70 8.75 -5.45
CA ALA A 4 13.33 7.71 -4.63
C ALA A 4 12.89 6.28 -4.99
N GLY A 5 12.22 6.06 -6.12
CA GLY A 5 11.78 4.74 -6.58
C GLY A 5 10.42 4.30 -6.03
N ALA A 6 9.94 4.88 -4.93
CA ALA A 6 8.60 4.63 -4.42
C ALA A 6 7.51 5.31 -5.28
N SER A 7 6.35 4.68 -5.39
CA SER A 7 5.16 5.29 -5.98
C SER A 7 4.64 6.47 -5.15
N ASP A 8 3.88 7.37 -5.77
CA ASP A 8 3.24 8.46 -5.03
C ASP A 8 2.18 7.91 -4.04
N LEU A 9 1.53 6.79 -4.40
CA LEU A 9 0.60 6.07 -3.51
C LEU A 9 1.27 5.59 -2.22
N PHE A 10 2.53 5.13 -2.31
CA PHE A 10 3.29 4.75 -1.12
C PHE A 10 3.51 5.96 -0.20
N ILE A 11 3.86 7.11 -0.76
CA ILE A 11 4.10 8.34 0.00
C ILE A 11 2.79 8.85 0.64
N ASP A 12 1.69 8.85 -0.11
CA ASP A 12 0.38 9.24 0.39
C ASP A 12 -0.04 8.34 1.57
N LEU A 13 0.07 7.03 1.42
CA LEU A 13 -0.31 6.10 2.48
C LEU A 13 0.64 6.17 3.69
N LEU A 14 1.94 6.34 3.48
CA LEU A 14 2.93 6.52 4.55
C LEU A 14 2.58 7.75 5.42
N THR A 15 2.14 8.84 4.78
CA THR A 15 1.79 10.09 5.45
C THR A 15 0.37 10.11 6.02
N PHE A 16 -0.52 9.23 5.57
CA PHE A 16 -1.90 9.11 6.06
C PHE A 16 -1.98 8.77 7.57
N PRO A 17 -2.81 9.49 8.36
CA PRO A 17 -2.95 9.26 9.80
C PRO A 17 -3.79 8.01 10.09
N LYS A 18 -3.25 7.07 10.90
CA LYS A 18 -3.93 5.81 11.23
C LYS A 18 -5.19 6.01 12.07
N GLU A 19 -5.24 7.11 12.83
CA GLU A 19 -6.35 7.50 13.69
C GLU A 19 -7.58 7.83 12.86
N ALA A 20 -7.40 8.38 11.66
CA ALA A 20 -8.50 8.64 10.72
C ALA A 20 -9.15 7.34 10.23
N ALA A 21 -8.38 6.25 10.11
CA ALA A 21 -8.88 4.92 9.77
C ALA A 21 -9.31 4.08 10.98
N GLY A 22 -9.24 4.62 12.21
CA GLY A 22 -9.63 3.88 13.42
C GLY A 22 -8.80 2.63 13.69
N VAL A 23 -7.62 2.48 13.08
CA VAL A 23 -6.79 1.28 13.24
C VAL A 23 -5.68 1.47 14.28
N PRO A 24 -5.34 0.43 15.06
CA PRO A 24 -4.30 0.52 16.07
C PRO A 24 -2.88 0.61 15.47
N ARG A 25 -2.70 0.12 14.24
CA ARG A 25 -1.39 -0.09 13.61
C ARG A 25 -1.30 0.53 12.22
N HIS A 26 -0.13 1.07 11.87
CA HIS A 26 0.21 1.53 10.52
C HIS A 26 1.46 0.78 10.05
N SER A 27 1.25 -0.28 9.29
CA SER A 27 2.31 -1.25 8.98
C SER A 27 3.43 -0.66 8.10
N ILE A 28 3.10 0.27 7.20
CA ILE A 28 4.10 0.95 6.36
C ILE A 28 5.00 1.84 7.20
N ARG A 29 4.44 2.60 8.16
CA ARG A 29 5.25 3.41 9.08
C ARG A 29 6.16 2.55 9.94
N GLU A 30 5.66 1.42 10.45
CA GLU A 30 6.48 0.49 11.24
C GLU A 30 7.61 -0.12 10.42
N GLU A 31 7.34 -0.49 9.18
CA GLU A 31 8.33 -1.04 8.26
C GLU A 31 9.41 0.00 7.93
N VAL A 32 9.03 1.23 7.55
CA VAL A 32 9.97 2.33 7.28
C VAL A 32 10.82 2.67 8.52
N ARG A 33 10.23 2.64 9.73
CA ARG A 33 10.96 2.91 10.97
C ARG A 33 12.10 1.93 11.22
N LYS A 34 11.99 0.66 10.82
CA LYS A 34 13.08 -0.31 10.96
C LYS A 34 14.35 0.18 10.25
N TYR A 35 14.20 0.69 9.03
CA TYR A 35 15.33 1.15 8.23
C TYR A 35 15.88 2.50 8.70
N VAL A 36 15.00 3.41 9.18
CA VAL A 36 15.43 4.73 9.67
C VAL A 36 16.19 4.64 11.00
N TYR A 37 15.74 3.79 11.94
CA TYR A 37 16.31 3.74 13.28
C TYR A 37 17.44 2.72 13.44
N TRP A 38 17.53 1.70 12.58
CA TRP A 38 18.52 0.62 12.72
C TRP A 38 19.65 0.68 11.67
N GLY A 39 19.72 1.73 10.85
CA GLY A 39 20.51 1.74 9.63
C GLY A 39 22.01 2.00 9.79
N GLU A 40 22.82 0.95 9.60
CA GLU A 40 23.83 1.00 8.54
C GLU A 40 23.15 0.52 7.24
N LEU A 41 23.27 1.29 6.17
CA LEU A 41 22.89 0.84 4.84
C LEU A 41 24.13 0.19 4.22
N ASP A 42 24.14 -1.14 4.08
CA ASP A 42 25.27 -1.89 3.50
C ASP A 42 25.57 -1.51 2.03
N SER A 43 24.64 -0.81 1.37
CA SER A 43 24.74 -0.39 -0.03
C SER A 43 24.22 1.04 -0.25
N GLY A 44 24.50 1.62 -1.42
CA GLY A 44 24.06 2.98 -1.74
C GLY A 44 22.54 3.15 -1.67
N PRO A 45 22.00 4.32 -1.31
CA PRO A 45 20.55 4.52 -1.15
C PRO A 45 19.73 4.17 -2.40
N ALA A 46 20.32 4.26 -3.59
CA ALA A 46 19.68 3.91 -4.86
C ALA A 46 19.43 2.41 -5.06
N THR A 47 20.11 1.54 -4.30
CA THR A 47 19.92 0.09 -4.31
C THR A 47 19.02 -0.39 -3.18
N PHE A 48 18.46 0.54 -2.40
CA PHE A 48 17.50 0.21 -1.35
C PHE A 48 16.22 -0.34 -2.00
N SER A 49 15.98 -1.62 -1.76
CA SER A 49 14.69 -2.26 -1.96
C SER A 49 14.14 -2.62 -0.60
N HIS A 50 12.90 -2.24 -0.33
CA HIS A 50 12.17 -2.70 0.86
C HIS A 50 12.22 -4.24 0.97
N VAL A 51 12.35 -4.77 2.20
CA VAL A 51 12.32 -6.23 2.45
C VAL A 51 10.88 -6.73 2.71
N GLY A 52 9.86 -5.92 2.40
CA GLY A 52 8.48 -6.18 2.78
C GLY A 52 7.71 -7.04 1.78
N GLY A 53 6.97 -8.04 2.28
CA GLY A 53 6.17 -8.98 1.49
C GLY A 53 5.09 -8.38 0.58
N HIS A 54 4.29 -9.24 -0.07
CA HIS A 54 3.45 -8.91 -1.23
C HIS A 54 2.61 -7.62 -1.16
N PHE A 55 2.13 -7.21 0.02
CA PHE A 55 1.44 -5.93 0.20
C PHE A 55 2.37 -4.72 0.00
N PHE A 56 3.52 -4.71 0.66
CA PHE A 56 4.47 -3.60 0.61
C PHE A 56 5.06 -3.44 -0.79
N GLY A 57 5.41 -4.56 -1.42
CA GLY A 57 5.79 -4.64 -2.84
C GLY A 57 4.80 -3.92 -3.75
N ALA A 58 3.54 -4.34 -3.69
CA ALA A 58 2.51 -3.79 -4.55
C ALA A 58 2.29 -2.28 -4.36
N ILE A 59 2.20 -1.81 -3.11
CA ILE A 59 1.98 -0.37 -2.88
C ILE A 59 3.23 0.46 -3.23
N TRP A 60 4.43 -0.08 -3.01
CA TRP A 60 5.68 0.57 -3.42
C TRP A 60 5.75 0.75 -4.94
N ASP A 61 5.38 -0.28 -5.70
CA ASP A 61 5.34 -0.26 -7.16
C ASP A 61 4.18 0.57 -7.72
N GLY A 62 3.18 0.88 -6.87
CA GLY A 62 2.01 1.67 -7.23
C GLY A 62 0.85 0.84 -7.78
N ASP A 63 0.84 -0.47 -7.55
CA ASP A 63 -0.26 -1.38 -7.87
C ASP A 63 -1.25 -1.41 -6.69
N LEU A 64 -2.20 -0.47 -6.69
CA LEU A 64 -3.13 -0.25 -5.58
C LEU A 64 -4.08 -1.43 -5.40
N PHE A 65 -4.61 -1.97 -6.50
CA PHE A 65 -5.51 -3.10 -6.43
C PHE A 65 -4.80 -4.37 -5.97
N HIS A 66 -3.57 -4.64 -6.43
CA HIS A 66 -2.82 -5.79 -5.91
C HIS A 66 -2.49 -5.60 -4.43
N ALA A 67 -2.14 -4.40 -4.00
CA ALA A 67 -1.94 -4.10 -2.58
C ALA A 67 -3.20 -4.43 -1.76
N TRP A 68 -4.39 -4.03 -2.24
CA TRP A 68 -5.67 -4.39 -1.61
C TRP A 68 -5.86 -5.90 -1.46
N THR A 69 -5.59 -6.68 -2.50
CA THR A 69 -5.77 -8.15 -2.46
C THR A 69 -4.81 -8.87 -1.50
N ARG A 70 -3.67 -8.25 -1.18
CA ARG A 70 -2.62 -8.79 -0.30
C ARG A 70 -2.66 -8.22 1.12
N ALA A 71 -3.49 -7.21 1.34
CA ALA A 71 -3.60 -6.51 2.61
C ALA A 71 -4.34 -7.35 3.67
N ASP A 72 -3.86 -7.27 4.91
CA ASP A 72 -4.64 -7.69 6.08
C ASP A 72 -5.77 -6.68 6.39
N LEU A 73 -6.61 -6.98 7.39
CA LEU A 73 -7.76 -6.13 7.72
C LEU A 73 -7.36 -4.69 8.09
N ASN A 74 -6.25 -4.48 8.80
CA ASN A 74 -5.79 -3.14 9.18
C ASN A 74 -5.32 -2.37 7.94
N ASN A 75 -4.56 -3.01 7.07
CA ASN A 75 -4.06 -2.41 5.83
C ASN A 75 -5.20 -2.14 4.85
N LYS A 76 -6.22 -3.01 4.77
CA LYS A 76 -7.43 -2.75 3.99
C LYS A 76 -8.18 -1.52 4.49
N ALA A 77 -8.39 -1.38 5.80
CA ALA A 77 -9.00 -0.19 6.37
C ALA A 77 -8.20 1.09 6.03
N LEU A 78 -6.87 1.04 6.13
CA LEU A 78 -6.01 2.17 5.73
C LEU A 78 -6.13 2.50 4.24
N LEU A 79 -6.11 1.50 3.36
CA LEU A 79 -6.26 1.72 1.92
C LEU A 79 -7.64 2.31 1.58
N MET A 80 -8.69 1.78 2.19
CA MET A 80 -10.06 2.23 1.96
C MET A 80 -10.25 3.70 2.37
N GLU A 81 -9.76 4.08 3.55
CA GLU A 81 -9.90 5.45 4.06
C GLU A 81 -8.98 6.44 3.34
N CYS A 82 -7.79 6.00 2.91
CA CYS A 82 -6.84 6.87 2.23
C CYS A 82 -7.23 7.14 0.76
N PHE A 83 -7.71 6.12 0.04
CA PHE A 83 -7.92 6.21 -1.41
C PHE A 83 -9.39 6.08 -1.83
N GLY A 84 -10.24 5.48 -1.00
CA GLY A 84 -11.62 5.18 -1.34
C GLY A 84 -11.76 3.93 -2.23
N ALA A 85 -12.92 3.28 -2.14
CA ALA A 85 -13.24 2.09 -2.93
C ALA A 85 -13.14 2.36 -4.43
N ASP A 86 -13.68 3.50 -4.89
CA ASP A 86 -13.73 3.86 -6.31
C ASP A 86 -12.33 3.92 -6.93
N ARG A 87 -11.35 4.49 -6.23
CA ARG A 87 -9.98 4.58 -6.76
C ARG A 87 -9.33 3.20 -6.84
N ILE A 88 -9.56 2.34 -5.85
CA ILE A 88 -9.03 0.96 -5.81
C ILE A 88 -9.65 0.12 -6.94
N ILE A 89 -10.96 0.25 -7.18
CA ILE A 89 -11.67 -0.42 -8.28
C ILE A 89 -11.15 0.10 -9.62
N GLN A 90 -11.02 1.42 -9.76
CA GLN A 90 -10.54 2.05 -10.98
C GLN A 90 -9.12 1.57 -11.34
N ASP A 91 -8.23 1.44 -10.35
CA ASP A 91 -6.88 0.90 -10.55
C ASP A 91 -6.91 -0.54 -11.08
N ALA A 92 -7.85 -1.38 -10.61
CA ALA A 92 -8.03 -2.73 -11.13
C ALA A 92 -8.43 -2.74 -12.62
N ILE A 93 -9.36 -1.86 -12.99
CA ILE A 93 -9.88 -1.73 -14.36
C ILE A 93 -8.79 -1.21 -15.30
N GLU A 94 -8.01 -0.22 -14.85
CA GLU A 94 -6.84 0.31 -15.56
C GLU A 94 -5.79 -0.78 -15.83
N ASN A 95 -5.66 -1.75 -14.90
CA ASN A 95 -4.81 -2.93 -15.04
C ASN A 95 -5.50 -4.14 -15.73
N GLY A 96 -6.61 -3.90 -16.42
CA GLY A 96 -7.27 -4.88 -17.29
C GLY A 96 -8.13 -5.93 -16.57
N LYS A 97 -8.51 -5.69 -15.31
CA LYS A 97 -9.49 -6.55 -14.62
C LYS A 97 -10.92 -6.22 -15.07
N PRO A 98 -11.81 -7.22 -15.18
CA PRO A 98 -13.24 -6.97 -15.37
C PRO A 98 -13.83 -6.13 -14.22
N THR A 99 -14.73 -5.21 -14.56
CA THR A 99 -15.36 -4.29 -13.59
C THR A 99 -16.11 -5.04 -12.48
N ASP A 100 -16.90 -6.05 -12.85
CA ASP A 100 -17.66 -6.89 -11.92
C ASP A 100 -16.75 -7.63 -10.93
N TYR A 101 -15.62 -8.13 -11.43
CA TYR A 101 -14.59 -8.76 -10.59
C TYR A 101 -13.98 -7.73 -9.62
N ALA A 102 -13.62 -6.55 -10.09
CA ALA A 102 -13.00 -5.50 -9.27
C ALA A 102 -13.94 -5.01 -8.16
N GLU A 103 -15.19 -4.71 -8.51
CA GLU A 103 -16.23 -4.27 -7.56
C GLU A 103 -16.45 -5.31 -6.47
N ARG A 104 -16.65 -6.59 -6.85
CA ARG A 104 -16.86 -7.67 -5.88
C ARG A 104 -15.67 -7.81 -4.92
N MET A 105 -14.44 -7.74 -5.43
CA MET A 105 -13.24 -7.89 -4.61
C MET A 105 -13.03 -6.76 -3.59
N VAL A 106 -13.57 -5.56 -3.86
CA VAL A 106 -13.39 -4.37 -3.00
C VAL A 106 -14.59 -4.17 -2.08
N MET A 107 -15.81 -4.39 -2.57
CA MET A 107 -17.06 -4.13 -1.86
C MET A 107 -17.54 -5.30 -1.02
N GLU A 108 -17.16 -6.53 -1.38
CA GLU A 108 -17.46 -7.75 -0.63
C GLU A 108 -16.17 -8.44 -0.17
N PRO A 109 -15.33 -7.80 0.65
CA PRO A 109 -14.11 -8.44 1.14
C PRO A 109 -14.52 -9.66 1.97
N ALA A 110 -14.17 -10.86 1.49
CA ALA A 110 -14.35 -12.10 2.24
C ALA A 110 -13.77 -11.92 3.66
N LEU A 111 -14.66 -12.06 4.66
CA LEU A 111 -14.36 -11.96 6.09
C LEU A 111 -13.44 -13.11 6.54
#